data_AF-A0A7C2IJU3-F1
#
_entry.id   AF-A0A7C2IJU3-F1
#
_cell.length_a   1.000
_cell.length_b   1.000
_cell.length_c   1.000
_cell.angle_alpha   90.00
_cell.angle_beta   90.00
_cell.angle_gamma   90.00
#
_symmetry.space_group_name_H-M   'P 1'
#
loop_
_entity.id
_entity.type
_entity.pdbx_description
1 polymer ?
#
loop_
_entity_poly.entity_id
_entity_poly.type
_entity_poly.pdbx_seq_one_letter_code
_entity_poly.pdbx_strand_id
1 'polypeptide(L)' 'MTVSGLLADGGAVSGGAVAIVIIGGKSEVVAAGDEIGDLRVVRVDPVRRLVTFTRAGRRFDVRMGGE' A
#
# COMPACT_ATOMS: atom_id res chain seq x y z
N MET A 1 6.34 11.35 -13.10
CA MET A 1 5.11 11.05 -12.35
C MET A 1 5.45 11.04 -10.87
N THR A 2 5.20 12.16 -10.19
CA THR A 2 5.47 12.37 -8.76
C THR A 2 4.34 11.70 -7.97
N VAL A 3 4.66 10.77 -7.08
CA VAL A 3 3.68 10.21 -6.13
C VAL A 3 3.49 11.26 -5.04
N SER A 4 2.56 12.18 -5.25
CA SER A 4 2.21 13.22 -4.29
C SER A 4 1.21 12.64 -3.28
N GLY A 5 1.73 12.09 -2.19
CA GLY A 5 0.93 11.61 -1.04
C GLY A 5 0.53 10.15 -1.18
N LEU A 6 1.06 9.31 -0.29
CA LEU A 6 0.65 7.93 -0.12
C LEU A 6 0.20 7.76 1.33
N LEU A 7 -1.12 7.79 1.51
CA LEU A 7 -1.78 7.47 2.77
C LEU A 7 -2.28 6.04 2.62
N ALA A 8 -1.84 5.16 3.51
CA ALA A 8 -2.38 3.81 3.60
C ALA A 8 -3.33 3.71 4.82
N ASP A 9 -4.49 3.06 4.73
CA ASP A 9 -5.36 2.76 5.90
C ASP A 9 -5.64 1.25 5.94
N GLY A 10 -5.40 0.60 7.08
CA GLY A 10 -5.27 -0.86 7.16
C GLY A 10 -6.50 -1.55 7.76
N GLY A 11 -7.01 -2.58 7.09
CA GLY A 11 -8.08 -3.45 7.57
C GLY A 11 -7.71 -4.93 7.49
N ALA A 12 -8.20 -5.73 8.44
CA ALA A 12 -8.12 -7.19 8.37
C ALA A 12 -9.46 -7.72 7.82
N VAL A 13 -9.42 -8.36 6.64
CA VAL A 13 -10.59 -9.06 6.07
C VAL A 13 -10.35 -10.57 6.18
N SER A 14 -11.42 -11.37 6.28
CA SER A 14 -11.34 -12.83 6.33
C SER A 14 -10.58 -13.38 5.12
N GLY A 15 -9.28 -13.62 5.27
CA GLY A 15 -8.38 -14.08 4.20
C GLY A 15 -7.05 -13.33 4.09
N GLY A 16 -6.88 -12.14 4.67
CA GLY A 16 -5.61 -11.40 4.61
C GLY A 16 -5.70 -9.93 5.05
N ALA A 17 -4.54 -9.28 5.19
CA ALA A 17 -4.47 -7.84 5.46
C ALA A 17 -4.58 -7.05 4.16
N VAL A 18 -5.42 -6.01 4.17
CA VAL A 18 -5.60 -5.06 3.07
C VAL A 18 -5.26 -3.65 3.51
N ALA A 19 -4.87 -2.80 2.56
CA ALA A 19 -4.63 -1.38 2.79
C ALA A 19 -5.34 -0.52 1.73
N ILE A 20 -5.85 0.64 2.12
CA ILE A 20 -6.39 1.65 1.20
C ILE A 20 -5.27 2.63 0.89
N VAL A 21 -4.78 2.68 -0.35
CA VAL A 21 -3.70 3.55 -0.80
C VAL A 21 -4.22 4.67 -1.69
N ILE A 22 -3.63 5.87 -1.61
CA ILE A 22 -3.91 6.96 -2.56
C ILE A 22 -2.79 7.03 -3.59
N ILE A 23 -3.12 6.84 -4.87
CA ILE A 23 -2.18 6.89 -5.99
C ILE A 23 -2.74 7.82 -7.06
N GLY A 24 -2.01 8.90 -7.37
CA GLY A 24 -2.44 9.87 -8.38
C GLY A 24 -3.79 10.55 -8.07
N GLY A 25 -4.14 10.67 -6.78
CA GLY A 25 -5.40 11.26 -6.33
C GLY A 25 -6.60 10.30 -6.30
N LYS A 26 -6.40 9.01 -6.60
CA LYS A 26 -7.43 7.97 -6.48
C LYS A 26 -7.12 7.02 -5.33
N SER A 27 -8.14 6.68 -4.56
CA SER A 27 -8.06 5.66 -3.52
C SER A 27 -8.24 4.27 -4.15
N GLU A 28 -7.33 3.34 -3.85
CA GLU A 28 -7.42 1.94 -4.23
C GLU A 28 -7.25 1.04 -3.01
N VAL A 29 -7.99 -0.07 -2.97
CA VAL A 29 -7.83 -1.11 -1.94
C VAL A 29 -6.86 -2.14 -2.49
N VAL A 30 -5.82 -2.46 -1.72
CA VAL A 30 -4.72 -3.32 -2.16
C VAL A 30 -4.40 -4.38 -1.12
N ALA A 31 -4.03 -5.57 -1.59
CA ALA A 31 -3.55 -6.69 -0.79
C ALA A 31 -2.11 -7.04 -1.17
N ALA A 32 -1.46 -7.89 -0.38
CA ALA A 32 -0.15 -8.42 -0.75
C ALA A 32 -0.26 -9.23 -2.05
N GLY A 33 0.58 -8.89 -3.03
CA GLY A 33 0.57 -9.48 -4.36
C GLY A 33 -0.01 -8.58 -5.46
N ASP A 34 -0.82 -7.57 -5.11
CA ASP A 34 -1.42 -6.65 -6.08
C ASP A 34 -0.37 -5.84 -6.85
N GLU A 35 -0.70 -5.52 -8.10
CA GLU A 35 0.10 -4.69 -9.00
C GLU A 35 -0.70 -3.47 -9.44
N ILE A 36 -0.13 -2.28 -9.27
CA ILE A 36 -0.78 -0.98 -9.53
C ILE A 36 0.18 -0.13 -10.36
N GLY A 37 -0.03 -0.11 -11.68
CA GLY A 37 0.93 0.48 -12.60
C GLY A 37 2.31 -0.18 -12.48
N ASP A 38 3.35 0.60 -12.16
CA ASP A 38 4.71 0.08 -11.93
C ASP A 38 4.96 -0.45 -10.49
N LEU A 39 3.96 -0.35 -9.61
CA LEU A 39 4.08 -0.71 -8.20
C LEU A 39 3.59 -2.13 -7.98
N ARG A 40 4.30 -2.88 -7.14
CA ARG A 40 3.84 -4.17 -6.63
C ARG A 40 3.80 -4.17 -5.12
N VAL A 41 2.68 -4.57 -4.53
CA VAL A 41 2.53 -4.70 -3.08
C VAL A 41 3.18 -5.99 -2.63
N VAL A 42 4.22 -5.88 -1.80
CA VAL A 42 4.94 -7.04 -1.27
C VAL A 42 4.31 -7.54 0.00
N ARG A 43 3.90 -6.61 0.87
CA ARG A 43 3.42 -6.92 2.21
C ARG A 43 2.54 -5.80 2.71
N VAL A 44 1.45 -6.18 3.38
CA VAL A 44 0.66 -5.30 4.23
C VAL A 44 0.84 -5.78 5.68
N ASP A 45 1.36 -4.92 6.55
CA ASP A 45 1.54 -5.19 7.97
C ASP A 45 0.64 -4.24 8.78
N PRO A 46 -0.59 -4.68 9.13
CA PRO A 46 -1.56 -3.83 9.81
C PRO A 46 -1.12 -3.49 11.24
N VAL A 47 -0.34 -4.37 11.89
CA VAL A 47 0.16 -4.17 13.25
C VAL A 47 1.18 -3.03 13.29
N ARG A 48 2.13 -3.02 12.36
CA ARG A 48 3.13 -1.97 12.24
C ARG A 48 2.64 -0.77 11.44
N ARG A 49 1.39 -0.79 10.97
CA ARG A 49 0.82 0.23 10.09
C ARG A 49 1.76 0.52 8.93
N LEU A 50 2.21 -0.52 8.23
CA LEU A 50 3.18 -0.44 7.15
C LEU A 50 2.70 -1.18 5.90
N VAL A 51 2.86 -0.57 4.73
CA VAL A 51 2.71 -1.22 3.44
C VAL A 51 4.04 -1.17 2.72
N THR A 52 4.52 -2.32 2.25
CA THR A 52 5.76 -2.42 1.50
C THR A 52 5.49 -2.61 0.03
N PHE A 53 6.11 -1.78 -0.80
CA PHE A 53 6.02 -1.82 -2.25
C PHE A 53 7.34 -2.17 -2.90
N THR A 54 7.30 -2.67 -4.14
CA THR A 54 8.43 -2.64 -5.08
C THR A 54 8.08 -1.76 -6.27
N ARG A 55 9.08 -1.06 -6.79
CA ARG A 55 9.03 -0.41 -8.10
C ARG A 55 10.36 -0.63 -8.81
N ALA A 56 10.32 -1.20 -10.02
CA ALA A 56 11.53 -1.48 -10.80
C ALA A 56 12.63 -2.18 -9.98
N GLY A 57 12.25 -3.19 -9.18
CA GLY A 57 13.16 -3.95 -8.31
C GLY A 57 13.59 -3.24 -7.02
N ARG A 58 13.22 -1.98 -6.79
CA ARG A 58 13.51 -1.25 -5.55
C ARG A 58 12.37 -1.36 -4.57
N ARG A 59 12.67 -1.79 -3.35
CA ARG A 59 11.70 -1.94 -2.26
C ARG A 59 11.64 -0.68 -1.41
N PHE A 60 10.45 -0.25 -1.01
CA PHE A 60 10.26 0.87 -0.09
C PHE A 60 9.00 0.69 0.75
N ASP A 61 9.04 1.25 1.95
CA ASP A 61 7.99 1.12 2.96
C ASP A 61 7.23 2.43 3.14
N VAL A 62 5.93 2.29 3.38
CA VAL A 62 5.02 3.42 3.51
C VAL A 62 4.19 3.19 4.76
N ARG A 63 4.20 4.16 5.66
CA ARG A 63 3.37 4.11 6.85
C ARG A 63 1.92 4.38 6.50
N MET A 64 1.03 3.60 7.09
CA MET A 64 -0.39 3.83 7.06
C MET A 64 -0.71 5.10 7.86
N GLY A 65 -1.40 6.02 7.21
CA GLY A 65 -1.95 7.23 7.81
C GLY A 65 -3.23 6.90 8.59
N GLY A 66 -3.70 7.86 9.37
CA GLY A 66 -4.87 7.74 10.25
C GLY A 66 -4.61 8.66 11.42
N GLU A 67 -5.07 9.90 11.23
CA GLU A 67 -5.43 10.82 12.30
C GLU A 67 -6.93 10.65 12.55
#